data_AF-B1G3Q7-F1
#
_entry.id   AF-B1G3Q7-F1
#
_cell.length_a   1.000
_cell.length_b   1.000
_cell.length_c   1.000
_cell.angle_alpha   90.00
_cell.angle_beta   90.00
_cell.angle_gamma   90.00
#
_symmetry.space_group_name_H-M   'P 1'
#
loop_
_entity.id
_entity.type
_entity.pdbx_description
1 polymer ?
#
loop_
_entity_poly.entity_id
_entity_poly.type
_entity_poly.pdbx_seq_one_letter_code
_entity_poly.pdbx_strand_id
1 'polypeptide(L)' 'MFTCRNQSCGAQWEQSDVIIKNEGQGLLFRCPLCGARNYVERFEGDDGAVLYEQMDGRPSPGPIAE' A
#
# COMPACT_ATOMS: atom_id res chain seq x y z
N MET A 1 2.55 2.87 9.94
CA MET A 1 3.23 4.03 9.30
C MET A 1 3.59 3.63 7.88
N PHE A 2 3.27 4.45 6.88
CA PHE A 2 3.64 4.22 5.50
C PHE A 2 4.67 5.24 5.04
N THR A 3 5.60 4.83 4.17
CA THR A 3 6.64 5.71 3.62
C THR A 3 6.48 5.81 2.11
N CYS A 4 6.47 7.02 1.55
CA CYS A 4 6.49 7.18 0.11
C CYS A 4 7.80 6.65 -0.47
N ARG A 5 7.73 5.58 -1.26
CA ARG A 5 8.89 4.90 -1.88
C ARG A 5 9.42 5.61 -3.13
N ASN A 6 8.90 6.79 -3.48
CA ASN A 6 9.51 7.62 -4.51
C ASN A 6 10.81 8.22 -3.97
N GLN A 7 11.95 7.93 -4.61
CA GLN A 7 13.29 8.28 -4.12
C GLN A 7 13.43 9.78 -3.77
N SER A 8 12.77 10.66 -4.53
CA SER A 8 12.81 12.11 -4.28
C SER A 8 11.84 12.62 -3.20
N CYS A 9 10.94 11.79 -2.68
CA CYS A 9 9.89 12.21 -1.75
C CYS A 9 10.13 11.73 -0.31
N GLY A 10 10.14 10.41 -0.06
CA GLY A 10 10.40 9.86 1.28
C GLY A 10 9.42 10.25 2.40
N ALA A 11 8.31 10.94 2.09
CA ALA A 11 7.35 11.39 3.10
C ALA A 11 6.66 10.23 3.83
N GLN A 12 6.33 10.43 5.10
CA GLN A 12 5.68 9.43 5.95
C GLN A 12 4.22 9.79 6.20
N TRP A 13 3.36 8.78 6.33
CA TRP A 13 1.91 8.92 6.48
C TRP A 13 1.34 7.91 7.45
N GLU A 14 0.35 8.31 8.24
CA GLU A 14 -0.49 7.37 8.95
C GLU A 14 -1.53 6.75 8.01
N GLN A 15 -2.08 5.60 8.39
CA GLN A 15 -3.12 4.94 7.59
C GLN A 15 -4.35 5.83 7.41
N SER A 16 -4.67 6.65 8.42
CA SER A 16 -5.77 7.61 8.41
C SER A 16 -5.57 8.79 7.46
N ASP A 17 -4.31 9.09 7.07
CA ASP A 17 -3.96 10.24 6.22
C ASP A 17 -4.04 9.91 4.72
N VAL A 18 -4.21 8.64 4.37
CA VAL A 18 -4.14 8.17 2.99
C VAL A 18 -5.37 7.36 2.61
N ILE A 19 -5.74 7.47 1.34
CA ILE A 19 -6.84 6.67 0.78
C ILE A 19 -6.23 5.43 0.13
N ILE A 20 -6.52 4.26 0.71
CA ILE A 20 -6.14 2.95 0.17
C ILE A 20 -7.27 2.45 -0.73
N LYS A 21 -6.93 2.05 -1.95
CA LYS A 21 -7.87 1.48 -2.91
C LYS A 21 -7.18 0.53 -3.88
N ASN A 22 -7.96 -0.35 -4.52
CA ASN A 22 -7.46 -1.20 -5.59
C ASN A 22 -7.63 -0.49 -6.93
N GLU A 23 -6.53 -0.19 -7.63
CA GLU A 23 -6.53 0.42 -8.97
C GLU A 23 -6.35 -0.62 -10.10
N GLY A 24 -6.69 -1.89 -9.86
CA GLY A 24 -6.61 -2.99 -10.84
C GLY A 24 -5.27 -3.75 -10.84
N GLN A 25 -4.37 -3.44 -9.90
CA GLN A 25 -3.03 -4.04 -9.79
C GLN A 25 -2.65 -4.35 -8.33
N GLY A 26 -3.66 -4.50 -7.47
CA GLY A 26 -3.50 -4.62 -6.02
C GLY A 26 -3.90 -3.35 -5.27
N LEU A 27 -3.94 -3.46 -3.94
CA LEU A 27 -4.24 -2.35 -3.05
C LEU A 27 -3.03 -1.40 -2.99
N LEU A 28 -3.30 -0.10 -3.12
CA LEU A 28 -2.28 0.93 -3.05
C LEU A 28 -2.87 2.23 -2.50
N PHE A 29 -2.00 3.09 -1.99
CA PHE A 29 -2.30 4.51 -1.81
C PHE A 29 -1.43 5.36 -2.73
N ARG A 30 -1.92 6.55 -3.07
CA ARG A 30 -1.13 7.58 -3.74
C ARG A 30 -0.60 8.54 -2.70
N CYS A 31 0.71 8.80 -2.73
CA CYS A 31 1.32 9.78 -1.84
C CYS A 31 0.62 11.15 -2.01
N PRO A 32 0.03 11.73 -0.96
CA PRO A 32 -0.63 13.04 -1.03
C PRO A 32 0.29 14.18 -1.52
N LEU A 33 1.60 14.06 -1.29
CA LEU A 33 2.57 15.10 -1.70
C LEU A 33 3.04 14.97 -3.15
N CYS A 34 3.32 13.77 -3.66
CA CYS A 34 3.96 13.59 -4.97
C CYS A 34 3.19 12.68 -5.94
N GLY A 35 2.04 12.13 -5.53
CA GLY A 35 1.18 11.27 -6.36
C GLY A 35 1.70 9.87 -6.67
N ALA A 36 2.89 9.51 -6.15
CA ALA A 36 3.51 8.20 -6.37
C ALA A 36 2.66 7.08 -5.76
N ARG A 37 2.61 5.93 -6.46
CA ARG A 37 1.89 4.74 -6.01
C ARG A 37 2.72 3.97 -5.00
N ASN A 38 2.09 3.57 -3.90
CA ASN A 38 2.71 2.78 -2.84
C ASN A 38 1.79 1.61 -2.51
N TYR A 39 2.26 0.40 -2.77
CA TYR A 39 1.47 -0.83 -2.60
C TYR A 39 1.35 -1.23 -1.15
N VAL A 40 0.20 -1.78 -0.79
CA VAL A 40 -0.10 -2.29 0.54
C VAL A 40 -0.82 -3.63 0.42
N GLU A 41 -0.70 -4.46 1.44
CA GLU A 41 -1.55 -5.64 1.62
C GLU A 41 -2.55 -5.41 2.74
N ARG A 42 -3.75 -6.00 2.59
CA ARG A 42 -4.77 -6.06 3.64
C ARG A 42 -4.61 -7.39 4.37
N PHE A 43 -4.63 -7.34 5.70
CA PHE A 43 -4.73 -8.52 6.55
C PHE A 43 -5.75 -8.30 7.65
N GLU A 44 -6.25 -9.40 8.19
CA GLU A 44 -7.15 -9.40 9.33
C GLU A 44 -6.31 -9.66 10.57
N GLY A 45 -6.32 -8.72 11.51
CA GLY A 45 -5.72 -8.90 12.82
C GLY A 45 -6.53 -9.90 13.65
N ASP A 46 -5.92 -10.42 14.71
CA ASP A 46 -6.52 -11.45 15.57
C ASP A 46 -7.85 -11.02 16.21
N ASP A 47 -8.04 -9.71 16.40
CA ASP A 47 -9.28 -9.11 16.90
C ASP A 47 -10.35 -8.84 15.80
N GLY A 48 -10.13 -9.32 14.57
CA GLY A 48 -10.97 -9.04 13.40
C GLY A 48 -10.78 -7.63 12.82
N ALA A 49 -9.78 -6.88 13.30
CA ALA A 49 -9.46 -5.56 12.77
C ALA A 49 -8.86 -5.65 11.37
N VAL A 50 -9.27 -4.75 10.47
CA VAL A 50 -8.65 -4.65 9.14
C VAL A 50 -7.40 -3.79 9.23
N LEU A 51 -6.26 -4.40 8.93
CA LEU A 51 -4.96 -3.76 8.97
C LEU A 51 -4.35 -3.72 7.57
N TYR A 52 -3.48 -2.73 7.35
CA TYR A 52 -2.75 -2.56 6.11
C TYR A 52 -1.26 -2.42 6.37
N GLU A 53 -0.46 -3.14 5.58
CA GLU A 53 1.00 -3.11 5.67
C GLU A 53 1.58 -2.73 4.32
N GLN A 54 2.60 -1.87 4.33
CA GLN A 54 3.23 -1.39 3.12
C GLN A 54 4.22 -2.43 2.57
N MET A 55 4.05 -2.77 1.30
CA MET A 55 4.95 -3.66 0.58
C MET A 55 6.22 -2.91 0.13
N ASP A 56 7.36 -3.60 0.07
CA ASP A 56 8.61 -3.08 -0.50
C ASP A 56 8.58 -2.94 -2.03
N GLY A 57 7.57 -3.49 -2.71
CA GLY A 57 7.48 -3.48 -4.17
C GLY A 57 6.07 -3.71 -4.68
N ARG A 58 5.96 -3.78 -6.01
CA ARG A 58 4.69 -4.13 -6.66
C ARG A 58 4.37 -5.60 -6.37
N PRO A 59 3.10 -5.96 -6.07
CA PRO A 59 2.72 -7.36 -5.98
C PRO A 59 3.10 -8.06 -7.28
N SER A 60 3.92 -9.10 -7.16
CA SER A 60 4.19 -10.00 -8.28
C SER A 60 2.85 -10.63 -8.66
N PRO A 61 2.51 -10.80 -9.95
CA PRO A 61 1.49 -11.76 -10.28
C PRO A 61 2.00 -13.08 -9.69
N GLY A 62 1.31 -13.60 -8.67
CA GLY A 62 1.58 -14.95 -8.19
C GLY A 62 1.51 -15.92 -9.37
N PRO A 63 2.05 -17.15 -9.24
CA PRO A 63 1.84 -18.14 -10.29
C PRO A 63 0.34 -18.16 -10.61
N ILE A 64 0.01 -17.99 -11.89
CA ILE A 64 -1.35 -18.26 -12.35
C ILE A 64 -1.56 -19.72 -11.95
N ALA A 65 -2.43 -19.96 -10.99
CA ALA A 65 -2.83 -21.33 -10.69
C ALA A 65 -3.48 -21.86 -11.97
N GLU A 66 -2.79 -22.80 -12.62
CA GLU A 66 -3.29 -23.59 -13.76
C GLU A 66 -4.50 -24.44 -13.33
#